data_AF-A0A1J5PYZ8-F1
#
_entry.id   AF-A0A1J5PYZ8-F1
#
_cell.length_a   1.000
_cell.length_b   1.000
_cell.length_c   1.000
_cell.angle_alpha   90.00
_cell.angle_beta   90.00
_cell.angle_gamma   90.00
#
_symmetry.space_group_name_H-M   'P 1'
#
loop_
_entity.id
_entity.type
_entity.pdbx_description
1 polymer ?
#
loop_
_entity_poly.entity_id
_entity_poly.type
_entity_poly.pdbx_seq_one_letter_code
_entity_poly.pdbx_strand_id
1 'polypeptide(L)'
;MHTLLSLIGILAVLAIGVVSPGPSFVMVARTAVAVSRRAAIASAFGMASGAAVLCVAALLGLHALLSQIPELYLALKVGGGGYCCTWRSRPGEALRPRLSRPRLRRRHSLGGAGILRWQPAPC
;
A
#
# COMPACT_ATOMS: atom_id res chain seq x y z
N MET A 1 -32.11 -0.09 -10.74
CA MET A 1 -32.03 -0.88 -9.48
C MET A 1 -30.77 -1.76 -9.41
N HIS A 2 -30.37 -2.45 -10.48
CA HIS A 2 -29.14 -3.28 -10.50
C HIS A 2 -27.82 -2.50 -10.35
N THR A 3 -27.71 -1.31 -10.92
CA THR A 3 -26.48 -0.49 -10.84
C THR A 3 -26.13 -0.08 -9.41
N LEU A 4 -27.13 0.28 -8.60
CA LEU A 4 -26.95 0.63 -7.19
C LEU A 4 -26.42 -0.56 -6.37
N LEU A 5 -26.97 -1.76 -6.59
CA LEU A 5 -26.50 -3.00 -5.97
C LEU A 5 -25.04 -3.30 -6.35
N SER A 6 -24.65 -3.14 -7.61
CA SER A 6 -23.27 -3.31 -8.05
C SER A 6 -22.32 -2.30 -7.39
N LEU A 7 -22.74 -1.04 -7.31
CA LEU A 7 -21.92 0.04 -6.75
C LEU A 7 -21.68 -0.18 -5.25
N ILE A 8 -22.72 -0.58 -4.51
CA ILE A 8 -22.63 -0.95 -3.09
C ILE A 8 -21.71 -2.16 -2.90
N GLY A 9 -21.83 -3.19 -3.74
CA GLY A 9 -20.97 -4.39 -3.68
C GLY A 9 -19.49 -4.07 -3.89
N ILE A 10 -19.19 -3.23 -4.89
CA ILE A 10 -17.82 -2.77 -5.17
C ILE A 10 -17.29 -1.97 -3.96
N LEU A 11 -18.10 -1.04 -3.43
CA LEU A 11 -17.71 -0.19 -2.31
C LEU A 11 -17.44 -1.01 -1.03
N ALA A 12 -18.24 -2.06 -0.78
CA ALA A 12 -18.04 -2.97 0.33
C ALA A 12 -16.72 -3.76 0.19
N VAL A 13 -16.42 -4.30 -1.00
CA VAL A 13 -15.17 -5.03 -1.25
C VAL A 13 -13.95 -4.09 -1.14
N LEU A 14 -14.05 -2.87 -1.68
CA LEU A 14 -13.00 -1.85 -1.53
C LEU A 14 -12.77 -1.48 -0.07
N ALA A 15 -13.84 -1.33 0.73
CA ALA A 15 -13.73 -1.04 2.15
C ALA A 15 -12.99 -2.16 2.90
N ILE A 16 -13.33 -3.43 2.64
CA ILE A 16 -12.63 -4.59 3.21
C ILE A 16 -11.15 -4.62 2.77
N GLY A 17 -10.87 -4.30 1.50
CA GLY A 17 -9.52 -4.24 0.96
C GLY A 17 -8.67 -3.15 1.61
N VAL A 18 -9.24 -1.97 1.87
CA VAL A 18 -8.56 -0.85 2.56
C VAL A 18 -8.31 -1.17 4.04
N VAL A 19 -9.21 -1.93 4.67
CA VAL A 19 -9.07 -2.32 6.09
C VAL A 19 -7.95 -3.33 6.30
N SER A 20 -7.54 -4.10 5.28
CA SER A 20 -6.36 -4.98 5.36
C SER A 20 -5.11 -4.12 5.60
N PRO A 21 -4.61 -4.02 6.85
CA PRO A 21 -3.57 -3.05 7.18
C PRO A 21 -2.24 -3.61 6.68
N GLY A 22 -1.92 -3.30 5.43
CA GLY A 22 -0.66 -3.67 4.80
C GLY A 22 0.53 -2.88 5.38
N PRO A 23 1.77 -3.23 4.98
CA PRO A 23 2.99 -2.56 5.43
C PRO A 23 3.00 -1.05 5.17
N SER A 24 2.33 -0.58 4.11
CA SER A 24 2.22 0.85 3.77
C SER A 24 1.41 1.65 4.80
N PHE A 25 0.30 1.09 5.31
CA PHE A 25 -0.52 1.74 6.35
C PHE A 25 0.26 1.87 7.67
N VAL A 26 0.97 0.80 8.04
CA VAL A 26 1.82 0.78 9.24
C VAL A 26 2.94 1.82 9.14
N MET A 27 3.56 2.00 7.97
CA MET A 27 4.58 3.02 7.76
C MET A 27 4.05 4.46 7.91
N VAL A 28 2.87 4.77 7.35
CA VAL A 28 2.24 6.09 7.51
C VAL A 28 1.85 6.35 8.96
N ALA A 29 1.25 5.36 9.64
CA ALA A 29 0.87 5.47 11.04
C ALA A 29 2.10 5.69 11.94
N ARG A 30 3.21 4.97 11.70
CA ARG A 30 4.48 5.18 12.40
C ARG A 30 5.05 6.58 12.15
N THR A 31 5.02 7.06 10.91
CA THR A 31 5.51 8.40 10.57
C THR A 31 4.67 9.50 11.23
N ALA A 32 3.35 9.30 11.33
CA ALA A 32 2.43 10.22 12.02
C ALA A 32 2.69 10.31 13.52
N VAL A 33 3.03 9.18 14.15
CA VAL A 33 3.31 9.11 15.60
C VAL A 33 4.75 9.51 15.94
N ALA A 34 5.73 9.19 15.09
CA ALA A 34 7.15 9.36 15.41
C ALA A 34 7.75 10.73 15.00
N VAL A 35 7.21 11.41 13.98
CA VAL A 35 7.80 12.65 13.45
C VAL A 35 6.87 13.84 13.63
N SER A 36 5.75 13.90 12.89
CA SER A 36 4.74 14.96 12.96
C SER A 36 3.59 14.68 11.99
N ARG A 37 2.39 15.19 12.28
CA ARG A 37 1.21 15.08 11.37
C ARG A 37 1.49 15.64 9.97
N ARG A 38 2.25 16.74 9.86
CA ARG A 38 2.56 17.38 8.57
C ARG A 38 3.46 16.50 7.69
N ALA A 39 4.45 15.84 8.28
CA ALA A 39 5.34 14.93 7.57
C ALA A 39 4.59 13.66 7.09
N ALA A 40 3.66 13.15 7.91
CA ALA A 40 2.83 12.02 7.53
C ALA A 40 1.92 12.35 6.34
N ILE A 41 1.27 13.51 6.34
CA ILE A 41 0.40 13.95 5.23
C ILE A 41 1.21 14.09 3.93
N ALA A 42 2.41 14.67 3.97
CA ALA A 42 3.27 14.79 2.80
C ALA A 42 3.68 13.42 2.23
N SER A 43 4.05 12.47 3.09
CA SER A 43 4.39 11.10 2.67
C SER A 43 3.20 10.33 2.10
N ALA A 44 2.01 10.50 2.69
CA ALA A 44 0.78 9.89 2.21
C ALA A 44 0.39 10.44 0.84
N PHE A 45 0.55 11.75 0.61
CA PHE A 45 0.25 12.39 -0.66
C PHE A 45 1.17 11.93 -1.80
N GLY A 46 2.46 11.75 -1.50
CA GLY A 46 3.42 11.18 -2.45
C GLY A 46 3.08 9.74 -2.84
N MET A 47 2.72 8.90 -1.86
CA MET A 47 2.28 7.53 -2.15
C MET A 47 0.96 7.47 -2.92
N ALA A 48 -0.01 8.30 -2.54
CA ALA A 48 -1.32 8.33 -3.21
C ALA A 48 -1.20 8.79 -4.67
N SER A 49 -0.43 9.85 -4.93
CA SER A 49 -0.22 10.35 -6.30
C SER A 49 0.55 9.36 -7.17
N GLY A 50 1.63 8.77 -6.65
CA GLY A 50 2.39 7.74 -7.37
C GLY A 50 1.54 6.50 -7.68
N ALA A 51 0.76 6.03 -6.70
CA ALA A 51 -0.15 4.91 -6.89
C ALA A 51 -1.25 5.25 -7.91
N ALA A 52 -1.81 6.46 -7.89
CA ALA A 52 -2.81 6.89 -8.85
C ALA A 52 -2.26 6.89 -10.29
N VAL A 53 -1.06 7.43 -10.50
CA VAL A 53 -0.41 7.45 -11.83
C VAL A 53 -0.16 6.02 -12.32
N LEU A 54 0.38 5.15 -11.47
CA LEU A 54 0.60 3.75 -11.84
C LEU A 54 -0.70 2.99 -12.10
N CYS A 55 -1.74 3.21 -11.29
CA CYS A 55 -3.05 2.61 -11.50
C CYS A 55 -3.67 3.05 -12.84
N VAL A 56 -3.59 4.34 -13.19
CA VAL A 56 -4.11 4.84 -14.46
C VAL A 56 -3.31 4.27 -15.64
N ALA A 57 -1.98 4.25 -15.55
CA ALA A 57 -1.13 3.66 -16.58
C ALA A 57 -1.42 2.16 -16.77
N ALA A 58 -1.54 1.42 -15.66
CA ALA A 58 -1.88 0.00 -15.67
C ALA A 58 -3.29 -0.23 -16.23
N LEU A 59 -4.29 0.55 -15.81
CA LEU A 59 -5.66 0.42 -16.30
C LEU A 59 -5.74 0.70 -17.80
N LEU A 60 -5.10 1.76 -18.30
CA LEU A 60 -5.11 2.08 -19.73
C LEU A 60 -4.40 1.00 -20.56
N GLY A 61 -3.20 0.58 -20.14
CA GLY A 61 -2.44 -0.44 -20.86
C GLY A 61 -3.09 -1.83 -20.80
N LEU A 62 -3.56 -2.23 -19.62
CA LEU A 62 -4.19 -3.53 -19.42
C LEU A 62 -5.57 -3.59 -20.07
N HIS A 63 -6.38 -2.52 -19.99
CA HIS A 63 -7.69 -2.48 -20.65
C HIS A 63 -7.57 -2.59 -22.17
N ALA A 64 -6.61 -1.88 -22.78
CA ALA A 64 -6.33 -2.01 -24.21
C ALA A 64 -5.96 -3.44 -24.60
N LEU A 65 -5.12 -4.11 -23.79
CA LEU A 65 -4.67 -5.48 -24.04
C LEU A 65 -5.79 -6.52 -23.84
N LEU A 66 -6.59 -6.36 -22.78
CA LEU A 66 -7.70 -7.26 -22.44
C LEU A 66 -8.89 -7.14 -23.40
N SER A 67 -9.06 -5.99 -24.08
CA SER A 67 -10.08 -5.83 -25.12
C SER A 67 -9.84 -6.71 -26.35
N GLN A 68 -8.60 -7.16 -26.55
CA GLN A 68 -8.19 -7.98 -27.69
C GLN A 68 -8.24 -9.48 -27.38
N ILE A 69 -8.05 -9.90 -26.11
CA ILE A 69 -7.91 -11.32 -25.74
C ILE A 69 -8.73 -11.64 -24.48
N PRO A 70 -9.95 -12.21 -24.61
CA PRO A 70 -10.80 -12.53 -23.48
C PRO A 70 -10.25 -13.66 -22.59
N GLU A 71 -9.48 -14.60 -23.15
CA GLU A 71 -8.86 -15.70 -22.41
C GLU A 71 -7.82 -15.22 -21.39
N LEU A 72 -7.10 -14.14 -21.70
CA LEU A 72 -6.08 -13.56 -20.81
C LEU A 72 -6.72 -12.96 -19.55
N TYR A 73 -7.94 -12.42 -19.68
CA TYR A 73 -8.71 -11.89 -18.55
C TYR A 73 -9.09 -12.99 -17.55
N LEU A 74 -9.56 -14.14 -18.05
CA LEU A 74 -9.89 -15.29 -17.21
C LEU A 74 -8.66 -15.85 -16.52
N ALA A 75 -7.55 -16.03 -17.25
CA ALA A 75 -6.29 -16.51 -16.69
C ALA A 75 -5.75 -15.58 -15.59
N LEU A 76 -5.82 -14.26 -15.79
CA LEU A 76 -5.39 -13.29 -14.78
C LEU A 76 -6.28 -13.30 -13.54
N LYS A 77 -7.61 -13.40 -13.75
CA LYS A 77 -8.59 -13.43 -12.65
C LYS A 77 -8.46 -14.68 -11.79
N VAL A 78 -8.29 -15.85 -12.42
CA VAL A 78 -8.08 -17.12 -11.73
C VAL A 78 -6.67 -17.20 -11.12
N GLY A 79 -5.65 -16.73 -11.84
CA GLY A 79 -4.26 -16.71 -11.37
C GLY A 79 -4.06 -15.83 -10.13
N GLY A 80 -4.67 -14.64 -10.10
CA GLY A 80 -4.62 -13.75 -8.95
C GLY A 80 -5.30 -14.32 -7.71
N GLY A 81 -6.51 -14.90 -7.88
CA GLY A 81 -7.20 -15.59 -6.78
C GLY A 81 -6.44 -16.83 -6.30
N GLY A 82 -5.93 -17.63 -7.24
CA GLY A 82 -5.12 -18.81 -6.95
C GLY A 82 -3.86 -18.47 -6.16
N TYR A 83 -3.14 -17.41 -6.54
CA TYR A 83 -1.95 -16.95 -5.82
C TYR A 83 -2.27 -16.55 -4.37
N CYS A 84 -3.40 -15.90 -4.12
CA CYS A 84 -3.81 -15.55 -2.76
C CYS A 84 -4.11 -16.81 -1.92
N CYS A 85 -4.78 -17.81 -2.51
CA CYS A 85 -5.06 -19.08 -1.85
C CYS A 85 -3.77 -19.88 -1.55
N THR A 86 -2.80 -19.90 -2.47
CA THR A 86 -1.53 -20.62 -2.29
C THR A 86 -0.62 -19.94 -1.25
N TRP A 87 -0.67 -18.61 -1.16
CA TRP A 87 0.08 -17.86 -0.15
C TRP A 87 -0.54 -18.01 1.24
N ARG A 88 -1.88 -18.00 1.35
CA ARG A 88 -2.62 -18.22 2.60
C ARG A 88 -2.35 -19.61 3.19
N SER A 89 -2.13 -20.62 2.34
CA SER A 89 -1.87 -22.01 2.76
C SER A 89 -0.42 -22.27 3.19
N ARG A 90 0.47 -21.28 3.17
CA ARG A 90 1.80 -21.36 3.80
C ARG A 90 1.77 -20.75 5.20
N PRO A 91 1.65 -21.55 6.27
CA PRO A 91 1.84 -21.07 7.63
C PRO A 91 3.34 -20.84 7.83
N GLY A 92 3.81 -19.61 7.69
CA GLY A 92 5.22 -19.33 7.90
C GLY A 92 5.60 -17.86 7.79
N GLU A 93 5.85 -17.24 8.95
CA GLU A 93 6.92 -16.26 9.15
C GLU A 93 6.74 -14.76 8.81
N ALA A 94 5.56 -14.26 8.45
CA ALA A 94 5.41 -12.83 8.12
C ALA A 94 4.91 -11.90 9.27
N LEU A 95 4.83 -12.37 10.52
CA LEU A 95 4.37 -11.55 11.65
C LEU A 95 5.33 -11.55 12.84
N ARG A 96 6.62 -11.39 12.56
CA ARG A 96 7.55 -10.83 13.56
C ARG A 96 7.77 -9.36 13.21
N PRO A 97 6.91 -8.43 13.65
CA PRO A 97 7.32 -7.04 13.66
C PRO A 97 8.55 -6.99 14.57
N ARG A 98 9.74 -6.80 13.99
CA ARG A 98 10.90 -6.35 14.76
C ARG A 98 10.47 -5.04 15.38
N LEU A 99 10.01 -5.11 16.64
CA LEU A 99 9.95 -4.00 17.56
C LEU A 99 11.41 -3.53 17.70
N SER A 100 11.84 -2.70 16.77
CA SER A 100 12.98 -1.83 16.96
C SER A 100 12.60 -0.95 18.13
N ARG A 101 13.06 -1.35 19.33
CA ARG A 101 12.97 -0.54 20.54
C ARG A 101 13.36 0.88 20.16
N PRO A 102 12.52 1.90 20.39
CA PRO A 102 12.95 3.27 20.18
C PRO A 102 14.11 3.48 21.15
N ARG A 103 15.34 3.45 20.65
CA ARG A 103 16.47 4.01 21.38
C ARG A 103 16.11 5.48 21.54
N LEU A 104 15.68 5.82 22.74
CA LEU A 104 15.43 7.15 23.23
C LEU A 104 16.77 7.91 23.18
N ARG A 105 17.23 8.27 21.97
CA ARG A 105 18.40 9.11 21.80
C ARG A 105 17.90 10.52 22.05
N ARG A 106 18.03 10.98 23.30
CA ARG A 106 18.05 12.40 23.66
C ARG A 106 18.94 13.11 22.65
N ARG A 107 18.36 13.75 21.63
CA ARG A 107 19.06 14.78 20.88
C ARG A 107 18.80 16.08 21.61
N HIS A 108 19.75 16.39 22.50
CA HIS A 108 20.06 17.75 22.83
C HIS A 108 20.25 18.55 21.54
N SER A 109 19.55 19.69 21.50
CA SER A 109 19.92 20.97 20.90
C SER A 109 20.98 20.96 19.80
N LEU A 110 20.57 21.44 18.62
CA LEU A 110 21.16 22.59 17.91
C LEU A 110 21.03 22.43 16.39
N GLY A 111 20.56 23.50 15.76
CA GLY A 111 21.01 23.90 14.43
C GLY A 111 20.18 23.37 13.28
N GLY A 112 19.44 24.28 12.63
CA GLY A 112 18.77 24.00 11.38
C GLY A 112 19.74 23.55 10.29
N ALA A 113 19.34 22.51 9.57
CA ALA A 113 19.72 22.19 8.20
C ALA A 113 19.19 20.80 7.85
N GLY A 114 18.59 20.67 6.67
CA GLY A 114 18.48 19.37 6.01
C GLY A 114 17.07 18.84 5.85
N ILE A 115 16.38 19.38 4.85
CA ILE A 115 15.16 18.86 4.20
C ILE A 115 15.50 17.59 3.36
N LEU A 116 16.61 16.92 3.68
CA LEU A 116 17.18 15.80 2.95
C LEU A 116 17.67 14.76 3.95
N ARG A 117 16.78 13.88 4.39
CA ARG A 117 17.18 12.62 5.02
C ARG A 117 16.20 11.49 4.71
N TRP A 118 15.92 11.31 3.42
CA TRP A 118 15.71 9.96 2.89
C TRP A 118 17.05 9.23 2.97
N GLN A 119 17.38 8.70 4.15
CA GLN A 119 18.47 7.75 4.31
C GLN A 119 17.84 6.35 4.39
N PRO A 120 17.88 5.55 3.31
CA PRO A 120 17.69 4.12 3.44
C PRO A 120 18.88 3.59 4.25
N ALA A 121 18.60 2.93 5.37
CA ALA A 121 19.65 2.27 6.14
C ALA A 121 20.08 0.99 5.39
N PRO A 122 21.38 0.81 5.08
CA PRO A 122 21.91 -0.43 4.55
C PRO A 122 22.19 -1.46 5.66
N CYS A 123 22.11 -2.73 5.25
CA CYS A 123 22.41 -4.00 5.93
C CYS A 123 21.30 -4.58 6.84
#